data_AF-A0A368H9G6-F1
#
_entry.id   AF-A0A368H9G6-F1
#
_cell.length_a   1.000
_cell.length_b   1.000
_cell.length_c   1.000
_cell.angle_alpha   90.00
_cell.angle_beta   90.00
_cell.angle_gamma   90.00
#
_symmetry.space_group_name_H-M   'P 1'
#
loop_
_entity.id
_entity.type
_entity.pdbx_description
1 polymer ?
#
loop_
_entity_poly.entity_id
_entity_poly.type
_entity_poly.pdbx_seq_one_letter_code
_entity_poly.pdbx_strand_id
1 'polypeptide(L)'
;MKTIPGKSLFGLLMLLILIFSLLGATLATLANCPGAALTNDERDALTNAHNMLRSQIATGAAPNWAGNLNAGKNIYMLRYDCALEEAAKNAMGGVCSQAIAHNSPYGHNVQAYV
;
A
#
# COMPACT_ATOMS: atom_id res chain seq x y z
N MET A 1 -10.54 55.50 -5.05
CA MET A 1 -9.76 54.23 -4.96
C MET A 1 -10.55 53.17 -5.71
N LYS A 2 -10.11 52.80 -6.91
CA LYS A 2 -10.89 51.98 -7.87
C LYS A 2 -10.50 50.52 -7.68
N THR A 3 -11.41 49.69 -7.21
CA THR A 3 -11.22 48.24 -7.12
C THR A 3 -11.14 47.66 -8.52
N ILE A 4 -10.05 46.92 -8.80
CA ILE A 4 -9.81 46.29 -10.10
C ILE A 4 -10.55 44.94 -10.08
N PRO A 5 -11.56 44.72 -10.94
CA PRO A 5 -12.46 43.56 -10.87
C PRO A 5 -11.79 42.19 -11.09
N GLY A 6 -10.53 42.15 -11.55
CA GLY A 6 -9.79 40.92 -11.82
C GLY A 6 -9.11 40.25 -10.62
N LYS A 7 -8.90 40.95 -9.49
CA LYS A 7 -8.16 40.39 -8.34
C LYS A 7 -8.98 39.37 -7.52
N SER A 8 -10.30 39.53 -7.48
CA SER A 8 -11.22 38.63 -6.76
C SER A 8 -11.36 37.27 -7.46
N LEU A 9 -11.48 37.29 -8.80
CA LEU A 9 -11.64 36.07 -9.60
C LEU A 9 -10.38 35.19 -9.59
N PHE A 10 -9.19 35.82 -9.66
CA PHE A 10 -7.92 35.10 -9.61
C PHE A 10 -7.68 34.45 -8.24
N GLY A 11 -8.06 35.12 -7.15
CA GLY A 11 -8.01 34.56 -5.80
C GLY A 11 -8.97 33.38 -5.60
N LEU A 12 -10.20 33.48 -6.13
CA LEU A 12 -11.17 32.39 -6.11
C LEU A 12 -10.68 31.18 -6.90
N LEU A 13 -10.09 31.39 -8.08
CA LEU A 13 -9.54 30.33 -8.91
C LEU A 13 -8.37 29.59 -8.24
N MET A 14 -7.47 30.32 -7.58
CA MET A 14 -6.37 29.73 -6.80
C MET A 14 -6.88 28.90 -5.61
N LEU A 15 -7.92 29.37 -4.91
CA LEU A 15 -8.53 28.63 -3.80
C LEU A 15 -9.20 27.34 -4.29
N LEU A 16 -9.88 27.37 -5.44
CA LEU A 16 -10.48 26.19 -6.06
C LEU A 16 -9.43 25.16 -6.51
N ILE A 17 -8.29 25.60 -7.06
CA ILE A 17 -7.17 24.71 -7.42
C ILE A 17 -6.55 24.06 -6.18
N LEU A 18 -6.36 24.82 -5.10
CA LEU A 18 -5.90 24.28 -3.82
C LEU A 18 -6.87 23.23 -3.27
N ILE A 19 -8.18 23.53 -3.22
CA ILE A 19 -9.20 22.58 -2.76
C ILE A 19 -9.19 21.32 -3.64
N PHE A 20 -9.09 21.44 -4.96
CA PHE A 20 -9.03 20.29 -5.87
C PHE A 20 -7.76 19.46 -5.68
N SER A 21 -6.63 20.09 -5.37
CA SER A 21 -5.37 19.40 -5.03
C SER A 21 -5.42 18.68 -3.68
N LEU A 22 -6.14 19.22 -2.68
CA LEU A 22 -6.38 18.53 -1.41
C LEU A 22 -7.43 17.41 -1.55
N LEU A 23 -8.41 17.55 -2.45
CA LEU A 23 -9.46 16.54 -2.68
C LEU A 23 -8.94 15.32 -3.47
N GLY A 24 -7.81 15.46 -4.17
CA GLY A 24 -7.15 14.36 -4.88
C GLY A 24 -6.45 13.33 -3.98
N ALA A 25 -6.49 13.48 -2.66
CA ALA A 25 -5.69 12.70 -1.72
C ALA A 25 -6.43 11.56 -0.98
N THR A 26 -7.69 11.22 -1.28
CA THR A 26 -8.45 10.29 -0.41
C THR A 26 -9.27 9.20 -1.11
N LEU A 27 -8.82 8.72 -2.28
CA LEU A 27 -9.37 7.50 -2.86
C LEU A 27 -8.32 6.38 -2.89
N ALA A 28 -7.75 6.07 -1.72
CA ALA A 28 -7.29 4.71 -1.50
C ALA A 28 -8.55 3.85 -1.45
N THR A 29 -8.82 3.11 -2.53
CA THR A 29 -9.90 2.13 -2.54
C THR A 29 -9.59 1.12 -1.45
N LEU A 30 -10.32 1.15 -0.33
CA LEU A 30 -10.18 0.12 0.70
C LEU A 30 -10.30 -1.25 0.02
N ALA A 31 -9.36 -2.14 0.30
CA ALA A 31 -9.42 -3.50 -0.18
C ALA A 31 -10.57 -4.23 0.53
N ASN A 32 -11.78 -4.12 -0.03
CA ASN A 32 -12.97 -4.73 0.54
C ASN A 32 -13.08 -6.19 0.09
N CYS A 33 -12.31 -7.08 0.73
CA CYS A 33 -12.35 -8.50 0.41
C CYS A 33 -13.53 -9.18 1.12
N PRO A 34 -14.27 -10.05 0.42
CA PRO A 34 -15.36 -10.81 1.02
C PRO A 34 -14.81 -11.84 2.02
N GLY A 35 -15.42 -11.91 3.21
CA GLY A 35 -14.99 -12.81 4.29
C GLY A 35 -14.26 -12.08 5.42
N ALA A 36 -14.39 -12.62 6.63
CA ALA A 36 -13.93 -12.00 7.88
C ALA A 36 -12.48 -12.38 8.25
N ALA A 37 -11.63 -12.76 7.29
CA ALA A 37 -10.28 -13.23 7.62
C ALA A 37 -9.37 -12.09 8.12
N LEU A 38 -9.45 -10.93 7.46
CA LEU A 38 -8.75 -9.70 7.84
C LEU A 38 -9.69 -8.50 7.81
N THR A 39 -9.43 -7.52 8.64
CA THR A 39 -10.04 -6.19 8.59
C THR A 39 -9.35 -5.34 7.50
N ASN A 40 -9.99 -4.26 7.05
CA ASN A 40 -9.39 -3.38 6.06
C ASN A 40 -8.11 -2.71 6.60
N ASP A 41 -8.07 -2.38 7.89
CA ASP A 41 -6.88 -1.82 8.54
C ASP A 41 -5.70 -2.80 8.52
N GLU A 42 -5.95 -4.10 8.70
CA GLU A 42 -4.92 -5.15 8.58
C GLU A 42 -4.43 -5.31 7.14
N ARG A 43 -5.32 -5.25 6.15
CA ARG A 43 -4.96 -5.29 4.72
C ARG A 43 -4.11 -4.09 4.32
N ASP A 44 -4.49 -2.91 4.82
CA ASP A 44 -3.74 -1.67 4.61
C ASP A 44 -2.38 -1.74 5.30
N ALA A 45 -2.32 -2.22 6.54
CA ALA A 45 -1.07 -2.41 7.26
C ALA A 45 -0.11 -3.35 6.50
N LEU A 46 -0.58 -4.49 6.01
CA LEU A 46 0.21 -5.43 5.22
C LEU A 46 0.71 -4.79 3.91
N THR A 47 -0.19 -4.15 3.15
CA THR A 47 0.17 -3.53 1.86
C THR A 47 1.13 -2.37 2.02
N ASN A 48 0.89 -1.51 3.02
CA ASN A 48 1.72 -0.34 3.32
C ASN A 48 3.10 -0.75 3.81
N ALA A 49 3.21 -1.78 4.67
CA ALA A 49 4.49 -2.29 5.12
C ALA A 49 5.35 -2.77 3.94
N HIS A 50 4.76 -3.55 3.01
CA HIS A 50 5.46 -4.02 1.81
C HIS A 50 5.87 -2.85 0.92
N ASN A 51 4.96 -1.91 0.64
CA ASN A 51 5.24 -0.79 -0.25
C ASN A 51 6.25 0.21 0.33
N MET A 52 6.27 0.39 1.65
CA MET A 52 7.29 1.18 2.35
C MET A 52 8.68 0.57 2.14
N LEU A 53 8.85 -0.72 2.41
CA LEU A 53 10.13 -1.41 2.20
C LEU A 53 10.54 -1.39 0.73
N ARG A 54 9.61 -1.65 -0.19
CA ARG A 54 9.87 -1.59 -1.64
C ARG A 54 10.33 -0.20 -2.09
N SER A 55 9.72 0.86 -1.56
CA SER A 55 10.13 2.26 -1.83
C SER A 55 11.55 2.55 -1.31
N GLN A 56 11.87 2.09 -0.10
CA GLN A 56 13.22 2.23 0.45
C GLN A 56 14.26 1.47 -0.40
N ILE A 57 13.94 0.26 -0.87
CA ILE A 57 14.84 -0.51 -1.75
C ILE A 57 14.99 0.20 -3.10
N ALA A 58 13.91 0.73 -3.67
CA ALA A 58 13.95 1.43 -4.97
C ALA A 58 14.87 2.67 -4.93
N THR A 59 14.96 3.34 -3.79
CA THR A 59 15.79 4.53 -3.58
C THR A 59 17.19 4.23 -3.02
N GLY A 60 17.49 2.98 -2.69
CA GLY A 60 18.74 2.60 -2.03
C GLY A 60 18.85 3.08 -0.58
N ALA A 61 17.70 3.31 0.06
CA ALA A 61 17.59 3.78 1.45
C ALA A 61 17.30 2.63 2.44
N ALA A 62 17.04 1.42 1.95
CA ALA A 62 16.74 0.27 2.80
C ALA A 62 17.99 -0.20 3.58
N PRO A 63 17.96 -0.24 4.92
CA PRO A 63 19.10 -0.70 5.72
C PRO A 63 19.45 -2.17 5.44
N ASN A 64 20.73 -2.49 5.57
CA ASN A 64 21.28 -3.84 5.53
C ASN A 64 22.30 -4.02 6.66
N TRP A 65 22.82 -5.24 6.85
CA TRP A 65 23.82 -5.52 7.88
C TRP A 65 25.09 -4.64 7.77
N ALA A 66 25.43 -4.20 6.56
CA ALA A 66 26.47 -3.21 6.29
C ALA A 66 25.95 -2.14 5.34
N GLY A 67 25.65 -0.96 5.87
CA GLY A 67 25.12 0.17 5.09
C GLY A 67 23.70 -0.07 4.58
N ASN A 68 23.40 0.42 3.38
CA ASN A 68 22.10 0.26 2.73
C ASN A 68 22.18 -0.71 1.55
N LEU A 69 21.03 -1.29 1.18
CA LEU A 69 20.88 -1.98 -0.09
C LEU A 69 21.05 -1.01 -1.25
N ASN A 70 21.61 -1.49 -2.36
CA ASN A 70 21.70 -0.71 -3.60
C ASN A 70 20.31 -0.36 -4.14
N ALA A 71 20.19 0.79 -4.81
CA ALA A 71 18.95 1.21 -5.45
C ALA A 71 18.51 0.23 -6.54
N GLY A 72 17.28 -0.25 -6.45
CA GLY A 72 16.67 -1.13 -7.44
C GLY A 72 15.92 -0.37 -8.55
N LYS A 73 16.01 -0.86 -9.79
CA LYS A 73 15.16 -0.40 -10.90
C LYS A 73 13.94 -1.32 -11.05
N ASN A 74 12.84 -0.78 -11.59
CA ASN A 74 11.61 -1.53 -11.88
C ASN A 74 10.97 -2.19 -10.64
N ILE A 75 11.02 -1.52 -9.48
CA ILE A 75 10.31 -1.96 -8.27
C ILE A 75 8.91 -1.35 -8.27
N TYR A 76 7.92 -2.16 -8.62
CA TYR A 76 6.52 -1.72 -8.73
C TYR A 76 5.81 -1.70 -7.38
N MET A 77 4.90 -0.75 -7.20
CA MET A 77 4.00 -0.72 -6.04
C MET A 77 3.04 -1.92 -6.09
N LEU A 78 2.86 -2.59 -4.95
CA LEU A 78 1.90 -3.67 -4.80
C LEU A 78 0.50 -3.11 -4.53
N ARG A 79 -0.50 -3.84 -4.99
CA ARG A 79 -1.91 -3.65 -4.62
C ARG A 79 -2.37 -4.90 -3.89
N TYR A 80 -3.27 -4.72 -2.93
CA TYR A 80 -3.87 -5.84 -2.25
C TYR A 80 -4.80 -6.61 -3.20
N ASP A 81 -4.80 -7.94 -3.11
CA ASP A 81 -5.59 -8.82 -3.96
C ASP A 81 -6.33 -9.84 -3.08
N CYS A 82 -7.65 -9.79 -3.13
CA CYS A 82 -8.52 -10.66 -2.33
C CYS A 82 -8.43 -12.14 -2.72
N ALA A 83 -8.13 -12.46 -3.98
CA ALA A 83 -7.92 -13.84 -4.40
C ALA A 83 -6.62 -14.40 -3.81
N LEU A 84 -5.59 -13.56 -3.64
CA LEU A 84 -4.36 -13.95 -2.95
C LEU A 84 -4.54 -14.08 -1.43
N GLU A 85 -5.38 -13.26 -0.80
CA GLU A 85 -5.76 -13.44 0.62
C GLU A 85 -6.43 -14.81 0.83
N GLU A 86 -7.41 -15.14 0.01
CA GLU A 86 -8.12 -16.43 0.11
C GLU A 86 -7.18 -17.61 -0.21
N ALA A 87 -6.29 -17.46 -1.20
CA ALA A 87 -5.27 -18.47 -1.48
C ALA A 87 -4.31 -18.69 -0.30
N ALA A 88 -3.85 -17.61 0.36
CA ALA A 88 -3.00 -17.69 1.54
C ALA A 88 -3.70 -18.37 2.71
N LYS A 89 -4.97 -18.01 2.98
CA LYS A 89 -5.80 -18.66 4.00
C LYS A 89 -5.96 -20.16 3.74
N ASN A 90 -6.24 -20.53 2.48
CA ASN A 90 -6.38 -21.94 2.09
C ASN A 90 -5.06 -22.71 2.20
N ALA A 91 -3.93 -22.08 1.86
CA ALA A 91 -2.61 -22.70 1.98
C ALA A 91 -2.25 -23.03 3.44
N MET A 92 -2.67 -22.19 4.39
CA MET A 92 -2.48 -22.43 5.83
C MET A 92 -3.37 -23.55 6.39
N GLY A 93 -4.45 -23.94 5.69
CA GLY A 93 -5.33 -25.04 6.10
C GLY A 93 -5.98 -24.87 7.49
N GLY A 94 -6.02 -23.64 8.03
CA GLY A 94 -6.53 -23.36 9.37
C GLY A 94 -5.59 -23.77 10.52
N VAL A 95 -4.32 -24.09 10.25
CA VAL A 95 -3.34 -24.46 11.28
C VAL A 95 -2.27 -23.36 11.45
N CYS A 96 -1.86 -23.12 12.70
CA CYS A 96 -0.75 -22.22 13.02
C CYS A 96 0.58 -22.98 12.94
N SER A 97 1.06 -23.24 11.72
CA SER A 97 2.32 -23.96 11.50
C SER A 97 3.27 -23.18 10.60
N GLN A 98 4.58 -23.39 10.73
CA GLN A 98 5.56 -22.76 9.84
C GLN A 98 5.62 -23.43 8.44
N ALA A 99 4.94 -24.57 8.27
CA ALA A 99 4.87 -25.29 7.02
C ALA A 99 3.54 -25.02 6.30
N ILE A 100 3.64 -24.70 5.01
CA ILE A 100 2.48 -24.60 4.12
C ILE A 100 2.39 -25.86 3.28
N ALA A 101 1.16 -26.27 2.93
CA ALA A 101 0.97 -27.36 1.99
C ALA A 101 1.60 -26.97 0.63
N HIS A 102 2.38 -27.90 0.05
CA HIS A 102 3.33 -27.65 -1.04
C HIS A 102 2.70 -27.39 -2.44
N ASN A 103 1.43 -26.97 -2.50
CA ASN A 103 0.64 -26.91 -3.74
C ASN A 103 0.15 -25.51 -4.13
N SER A 104 0.58 -24.45 -3.46
CA SER A 104 0.15 -23.09 -3.85
C SER A 104 1.00 -22.54 -5.02
N PRO A 105 0.38 -22.06 -6.11
CA PRO A 105 1.09 -21.57 -7.29
C PRO A 105 1.70 -20.17 -7.11
N TYR A 106 1.49 -19.54 -5.96
CA TYR A 106 1.97 -18.18 -5.66
C TYR A 106 3.22 -18.20 -4.76
N GLY A 107 3.92 -17.06 -4.66
CA GLY A 107 4.96 -16.90 -3.64
C GLY A 107 4.33 -16.68 -2.25
N HIS A 108 4.94 -17.23 -1.18
CA HIS A 108 4.41 -17.13 0.19
C HIS A 108 5.52 -16.82 1.19
N ASN A 109 5.16 -16.05 2.21
CA ASN A 109 5.92 -15.89 3.45
C ASN A 109 5.02 -16.36 4.59
N VAL A 110 5.55 -17.16 5.52
CA VAL A 110 4.82 -17.66 6.69
C VAL A 110 5.61 -17.31 7.95
N GLN A 111 4.89 -16.84 8.96
CA GLN A 111 5.44 -16.65 10.29
C GLN A 111 4.45 -17.22 11.31
N ALA A 112 4.92 -18.16 12.12
CA ALA A 112 4.18 -18.70 13.25
C ALA A 112 4.98 -18.48 14.52
N TYR A 113 4.32 -17.90 15.53
CA TYR A 113 4.81 -17.86 16.90
C TYR A 113 4.32 -19.13 17.58
N VAL A 114 5.21 -20.10 17.75
CA VAL A 114 4.97 -21.36 18.45
C VAL A 114 5.51 -21.32 19.87
#